data_AF-A0A8S3G3H7-F1
#
_entry.id   AF-A0A8S3G3H7-F1
#
_cell.length_a   1.000
_cell.length_b   1.000
_cell.length_c   1.000
_cell.angle_alpha   90.00
_cell.angle_beta   90.00
_cell.angle_gamma   90.00
#
_symmetry.space_group_name_H-M   'P 1'
#
loop_
_entity.id
_entity.type
_entity.pdbx_description
1 polymer ?
#
loop_
_entity_poly.entity_id
_entity_poly.type
_entity_poly.pdbx_seq_one_letter_code
_entity_poly.pdbx_strand_id
1 'polypeptide(L)'
;MLSTADLNGVMTLSINSIYISLGATLQLGTPGSSNGFKFSSAIILHIFGQMLFVASGGNIMLPPNSNFDIAAGGAFSSSISTNIQIFNPLTGLNIGSPQILGTSITGGTFTLSVGESGSFQLNGTAAAVSNNSSSNSTGGGSSNSTGSASSNSTGGGS
;
A
#
# COMPACT_ATOMS: atom_id res chain seq x y z
N MET A 1 4.09 -21.77 9.72
CA MET A 1 3.82 -20.42 10.24
C MET A 1 5.14 -19.80 10.62
N LEU A 2 5.46 -18.61 10.12
CA LEU A 2 6.62 -17.83 10.55
C LEU A 2 6.10 -16.67 11.42
N SER A 3 6.48 -16.63 12.70
CA SER A 3 6.05 -15.60 13.65
C SER A 3 7.24 -14.70 14.02
N THR A 4 7.02 -13.39 14.05
CA THR A 4 8.00 -12.36 14.44
C THR A 4 7.74 -11.80 15.84
N ALA A 5 6.80 -12.39 16.58
CA ALA A 5 6.36 -11.91 17.89
C ALA A 5 7.51 -11.77 18.91
N ASP A 6 8.53 -12.61 18.80
CA ASP A 6 9.68 -12.65 19.71
C ASP A 6 10.82 -11.69 19.30
N LEU A 7 10.68 -10.95 18.20
CA LEU A 7 11.75 -10.09 17.70
C LEU A 7 11.83 -8.72 18.39
N ASN A 8 11.09 -8.50 19.49
CA ASN A 8 11.09 -7.23 20.25
C ASN A 8 11.00 -5.97 19.36
N GLY A 9 10.29 -6.08 18.23
CA GLY A 9 10.11 -5.00 17.27
C GLY A 9 11.24 -4.76 16.26
N VAL A 10 12.32 -5.58 16.21
CA VAL A 10 13.42 -5.41 15.26
C VAL A 10 13.83 -6.73 14.60
N MET A 11 13.44 -6.91 13.34
CA MET A 11 13.90 -8.00 12.48
C MET A 11 15.04 -7.50 11.58
N THR A 12 16.29 -7.71 11.97
CA THR A 12 17.47 -7.31 11.18
C THR A 12 17.85 -8.40 10.18
N LEU A 13 17.12 -8.47 9.06
CA LEU A 13 17.41 -9.40 7.97
C LEU A 13 17.51 -8.61 6.66
N SER A 14 18.65 -8.72 5.96
CA SER A 14 18.80 -8.19 4.60
C SER A 14 18.14 -9.14 3.59
N ILE A 15 16.81 -9.26 3.72
CA ILE A 15 15.99 -10.01 2.77
C ILE A 15 15.53 -9.03 1.70
N ASN A 16 15.87 -9.31 0.45
CA ASN A 16 15.46 -8.48 -0.67
C ASN A 16 14.05 -8.84 -1.16
N SER A 17 13.62 -10.09 -0.96
CA SER A 17 12.29 -10.55 -1.34
C SER A 17 11.72 -11.62 -0.42
N ILE A 18 10.40 -11.55 -0.19
CA ILE A 18 9.62 -12.57 0.52
C ILE A 18 8.46 -12.99 -0.38
N TYR A 19 8.28 -14.30 -0.50
CA TYR A 19 7.16 -14.91 -1.19
C TYR A 19 6.20 -15.49 -0.14
N ILE A 20 4.99 -14.96 -0.07
CA ILE A 20 3.90 -15.53 0.72
C ILE A 20 3.13 -16.45 -0.21
N SER A 21 3.42 -17.75 -0.14
CA SER A 21 2.75 -18.76 -0.96
C SER A 21 1.25 -18.86 -0.67
N LEU A 22 0.49 -19.41 -1.61
CA LEU A 22 -0.94 -19.66 -1.43
C LEU A 22 -1.19 -20.50 -0.15
N GLY A 23 -2.16 -20.08 0.66
CA GLY A 23 -2.47 -20.70 1.96
C GLY A 23 -1.50 -20.35 3.09
N ALA A 24 -0.39 -19.65 2.81
CA ALA A 24 0.49 -19.13 3.85
C ALA A 24 0.02 -17.77 4.36
N THR A 25 0.41 -17.44 5.58
CA THR A 25 0.16 -16.13 6.20
C THR A 25 1.47 -15.53 6.70
N LEU A 26 1.76 -14.30 6.30
CA LEU A 26 2.77 -13.45 6.93
C LEU A 26 2.07 -12.46 7.86
N GLN A 27 2.42 -12.50 9.14
CA GLN A 27 1.90 -11.58 10.13
C GLN A 27 2.90 -10.44 10.38
N LEU A 28 2.43 -9.20 10.33
CA LEU A 28 3.20 -8.00 10.60
C LEU A 28 2.69 -7.28 11.86
N GLY A 29 3.62 -6.87 12.71
CA GLY A 29 3.34 -6.16 13.96
C GLY A 29 3.02 -7.09 15.14
N THR A 30 2.74 -6.47 16.28
CA THR A 30 2.45 -7.16 17.54
C THR A 30 1.01 -6.84 17.99
N PRO A 31 0.16 -7.84 18.27
CA PRO A 31 -1.19 -7.61 18.78
C PRO A 31 -1.18 -6.71 20.02
N GLY A 32 -2.07 -5.71 20.04
CA GLY A 32 -2.16 -4.74 21.14
C GLY A 32 -1.10 -3.64 21.15
N SER A 33 -0.09 -3.71 20.27
CA SER A 33 0.92 -2.65 20.13
C SER A 33 0.46 -1.56 19.17
N SER A 34 0.73 -0.30 19.53
CA SER A 34 0.50 0.88 18.68
C SER A 34 1.71 1.27 17.82
N ASN A 35 2.79 0.49 17.84
CA ASN A 35 4.05 0.85 17.17
C ASN A 35 4.07 0.51 15.67
N GLY A 36 3.12 -0.30 15.19
CA GLY A 36 3.09 -0.78 13.80
C GLY A 36 4.20 -1.78 13.48
N PHE A 37 4.77 -1.68 12.28
CA PHE A 37 5.85 -2.55 11.80
C PHE A 37 6.79 -1.78 10.86
N LYS A 38 8.10 -1.97 10.98
CA LYS A 38 9.11 -1.28 10.16
C LYS A 38 10.07 -2.26 9.51
N PHE A 39 10.24 -2.14 8.20
CA PHE A 39 11.31 -2.82 7.47
C PHE A 39 12.58 -1.98 7.53
N SER A 40 13.72 -2.56 7.90
CA SER A 40 15.00 -1.84 8.02
C SER A 40 15.68 -1.56 6.67
N SER A 41 15.31 -2.28 5.62
CA SER A 41 15.87 -2.18 4.27
C SER A 41 14.79 -2.37 3.21
N ALA A 42 15.11 -2.01 1.97
CA ALA A 42 14.21 -2.22 0.83
C ALA A 42 13.78 -3.69 0.75
N ILE A 43 12.50 -3.91 0.52
CA ILE A 43 11.89 -5.24 0.51
C ILE A 43 10.88 -5.37 -0.63
N ILE A 44 10.87 -6.52 -1.29
CA ILE A 44 9.83 -6.91 -2.23
C ILE A 44 8.98 -8.01 -1.61
N LEU A 45 7.70 -7.75 -1.34
CA LEU A 45 6.74 -8.75 -0.89
C LEU A 45 5.90 -9.21 -2.07
N HIS A 46 6.04 -10.47 -2.46
CA HIS A 46 5.12 -11.13 -3.39
C HIS A 46 4.07 -11.92 -2.60
N ILE A 47 2.82 -11.50 -2.71
CA ILE A 47 1.72 -11.92 -1.86
C ILE A 47 0.75 -12.76 -2.68
N PHE A 48 0.94 -14.08 -2.67
CA PHE A 48 0.01 -15.07 -3.24
C PHE A 48 -0.92 -15.68 -2.19
N GLY A 49 -0.53 -15.59 -0.91
CA GLY A 49 -1.34 -15.94 0.26
C GLY A 49 -1.85 -14.70 0.99
N GLN A 50 -1.79 -14.72 2.32
CA GLN A 50 -2.31 -13.65 3.18
C GLN A 50 -1.18 -12.83 3.81
N MET A 51 -1.22 -11.51 3.66
CA MET A 51 -0.50 -10.59 4.53
C MET A 51 -1.49 -10.06 5.59
N LEU A 52 -1.17 -10.24 6.86
CA LEU A 52 -2.02 -9.84 7.99
C LEU A 52 -1.28 -8.81 8.85
N PHE A 53 -1.85 -7.62 9.01
CA PHE A 53 -1.36 -6.64 9.97
C PHE A 53 -2.17 -6.73 11.27
N VAL A 54 -1.49 -6.95 12.39
CA VAL A 54 -2.14 -7.23 13.69
C VAL A 54 -1.92 -6.18 14.76
N ALA A 55 -1.13 -5.15 14.48
CA ALA A 55 -0.95 -4.06 15.43
C ALA A 55 -2.27 -3.30 15.64
N SER A 56 -2.50 -2.81 16.85
CA SER A 56 -3.68 -1.99 17.19
C SER A 56 -3.55 -0.54 16.73
N GLY A 57 -2.38 -0.15 16.22
CA GLY A 57 -2.10 1.17 15.67
C GLY A 57 -0.71 1.27 15.05
N GLY A 58 -0.34 2.48 14.65
CA GLY A 58 0.93 2.76 13.99
C GLY A 58 0.88 2.51 12.49
N ASN A 59 2.05 2.54 11.86
CA ASN A 59 2.20 2.45 10.41
C ASN A 59 2.99 1.20 10.02
N ILE A 60 2.78 0.73 8.80
CA ILE A 60 3.76 -0.10 8.11
C ILE A 60 4.77 0.85 7.46
N MET A 61 6.02 0.82 7.92
CA MET A 61 7.07 1.72 7.47
C MET A 61 7.95 1.03 6.43
N LEU A 62 8.03 1.64 5.24
CA LEU A 62 8.81 1.14 4.11
C LEU A 62 9.89 2.14 3.70
N PRO A 63 11.12 1.69 3.43
CA PRO A 63 12.12 2.53 2.78
C PRO A 63 11.86 2.62 1.27
N PRO A 64 12.48 3.60 0.59
CA PRO A 64 12.48 3.67 -0.87
C PRO A 64 12.91 2.36 -1.53
N ASN A 65 12.39 2.10 -2.73
CA ASN A 65 12.59 0.87 -3.51
C ASN A 65 11.94 -0.39 -2.93
N SER A 66 10.95 -0.24 -2.03
CA SER A 66 10.15 -1.36 -1.55
C SER A 66 8.89 -1.56 -2.38
N ASN A 67 8.48 -2.81 -2.60
CA ASN A 67 7.30 -3.15 -3.38
C ASN A 67 6.43 -4.18 -2.66
N PHE A 68 5.12 -3.95 -2.60
CA PHE A 68 4.10 -4.92 -2.20
C PHE A 68 3.31 -5.30 -3.44
N ASP A 69 3.40 -6.57 -3.83
CA ASP A 69 2.78 -7.13 -5.02
C ASP A 69 1.76 -8.20 -4.60
N ILE A 70 0.49 -7.81 -4.54
CA ILE A 70 -0.63 -8.72 -4.31
C ILE A 70 -1.01 -9.34 -5.64
N ALA A 71 -0.69 -10.63 -5.77
CA ALA A 71 -1.05 -11.43 -6.93
C ALA A 71 -2.52 -11.88 -6.86
N ALA A 72 -3.03 -12.42 -7.96
CA ALA A 72 -4.36 -13.03 -7.99
C ALA A 72 -4.44 -14.16 -6.95
N GLY A 73 -5.47 -14.11 -6.08
CA GLY A 73 -5.63 -15.03 -4.96
C GLY A 73 -4.90 -14.62 -3.67
N GLY A 74 -4.02 -13.61 -3.75
CA GLY A 74 -3.42 -12.98 -2.59
C GLY A 74 -4.37 -12.02 -1.89
N ALA A 75 -4.06 -11.72 -0.63
CA ALA A 75 -4.87 -10.84 0.19
C ALA A 75 -4.05 -10.03 1.21
N PHE A 76 -4.59 -8.87 1.57
CA PHE A 76 -4.21 -8.10 2.76
C PHE A 76 -5.39 -8.03 3.71
N SER A 77 -5.14 -8.10 5.02
CA SER A 77 -6.16 -7.93 6.05
C SER A 77 -5.59 -7.25 7.29
N SER A 78 -6.44 -6.49 7.97
CA SER A 78 -6.17 -5.79 9.23
C SER A 78 -7.48 -5.52 9.97
N SER A 79 -7.43 -5.41 11.29
CA SER A 79 -8.58 -4.95 12.08
C SER A 79 -8.80 -3.44 12.00
N ILE A 80 -7.84 -2.69 11.46
CA ILE A 80 -7.88 -1.22 11.31
C ILE A 80 -7.41 -0.79 9.92
N SER A 81 -7.83 0.41 9.49
CA SER A 81 -7.20 1.04 8.32
C SER A 81 -5.70 1.22 8.59
N THR A 82 -4.88 0.83 7.63
CA THR A 82 -3.43 0.74 7.83
C THR A 82 -2.73 1.77 6.96
N ASN A 83 -1.93 2.62 7.60
CA ASN A 83 -1.08 3.57 6.89
C ASN A 83 0.24 2.90 6.48
N ILE A 84 0.57 3.00 5.20
CA ILE A 84 1.90 2.74 4.68
C ILE A 84 2.64 4.07 4.68
N GLN A 85 3.71 4.20 5.47
CA GLN A 85 4.52 5.41 5.56
C GLN A 85 5.90 5.16 4.95
N ILE A 86 6.38 6.08 4.12
CA ILE A 86 7.75 6.01 3.62
C ILE A 86 8.67 6.64 4.67
N PHE A 87 9.79 5.99 4.96
CA PHE A 87 10.85 6.56 5.79
C PHE A 87 12.20 6.46 5.08
N ASN A 88 13.05 7.46 5.27
CA ASN A 88 14.42 7.43 4.78
C ASN A 88 15.30 6.70 5.83
N PRO A 89 15.90 5.55 5.49
CA PRO A 89 16.71 4.78 6.44
C PRO A 89 18.03 5.47 6.81
N LEU A 90 18.53 6.40 5.99
CA LEU A 90 19.76 7.15 6.26
C LEU A 90 19.54 8.26 7.28
N THR A 91 18.38 8.92 7.25
CA THR A 91 18.06 10.05 8.13
C THR A 91 17.11 9.69 9.28
N GLY A 92 16.42 8.55 9.18
CA GLY A 92 15.38 8.13 10.11
C GLY A 92 14.07 8.93 10.00
N LEU A 93 13.97 9.84 9.03
CA LEU A 93 12.80 10.72 8.87
C LEU A 93 11.76 10.12 7.93
N ASN A 94 10.48 10.39 8.23
CA ASN A 94 9.39 10.09 7.31
C ASN A 94 9.43 11.04 6.11
N ILE A 95 9.17 10.51 4.93
CA ILE A 95 9.11 11.27 3.67
C ILE A 95 7.80 10.96 2.96
N GLY A 96 7.30 11.92 2.18
CA GLY A 96 6.05 11.77 1.43
C GLY A 96 4.79 11.69 2.32
N SER A 97 3.64 11.66 1.66
CA SER A 97 2.34 11.45 2.29
C SER A 97 2.09 9.95 2.48
N PRO A 98 1.63 9.48 3.65
CA PRO A 98 1.31 8.08 3.84
C PRO A 98 0.15 7.62 2.95
N GLN A 99 0.24 6.38 2.49
CA GLN A 99 -0.82 5.73 1.73
C GLN A 99 -1.73 4.92 2.64
N ILE A 100 -3.04 5.09 2.50
CA ILE A 100 -4.01 4.38 3.34
C ILE A 100 -4.47 3.11 2.62
N LEU A 101 -4.26 1.98 3.28
CA LEU A 101 -4.88 0.71 2.92
C LEU A 101 -6.12 0.50 3.78
N GLY A 102 -7.22 0.11 3.16
CA GLY A 102 -8.41 -0.36 3.88
C GLY A 102 -8.13 -1.60 4.74
N THR A 103 -9.10 -2.02 5.53
CA THR A 103 -8.99 -3.20 6.41
C THR A 103 -8.85 -4.53 5.67
N SER A 104 -9.22 -4.57 4.38
CA SER A 104 -9.04 -5.76 3.55
C SER A 104 -8.81 -5.40 2.09
N ILE A 105 -7.89 -6.11 1.45
CA ILE A 105 -7.71 -6.11 -0.01
C ILE A 105 -7.81 -7.56 -0.45
N THR A 106 -8.77 -7.88 -1.33
CA THR A 106 -8.98 -9.22 -1.88
C THR A 106 -9.46 -9.13 -3.33
N GLY A 107 -9.38 -10.24 -4.07
CA GLY A 107 -10.10 -10.40 -5.34
C GLY A 107 -9.50 -9.74 -6.58
N GLY A 108 -8.23 -9.28 -6.53
CA GLY A 108 -7.57 -8.67 -7.68
C GLY A 108 -6.06 -8.64 -7.56
N THR A 109 -5.39 -8.14 -8.59
CA THR A 109 -3.96 -7.82 -8.54
C THR A 109 -3.76 -6.37 -8.15
N PHE A 110 -2.76 -6.13 -7.30
CA PHE A 110 -2.43 -4.80 -6.82
C PHE A 110 -0.94 -4.70 -6.52
N THR A 111 -0.30 -3.65 -7.03
CA THR A 111 1.09 -3.34 -6.72
C THR A 111 1.17 -1.97 -6.07
N LEU A 112 1.81 -1.90 -4.91
CA LEU A 112 2.26 -0.68 -4.26
C LEU A 112 3.78 -0.65 -4.30
N SER A 113 4.34 0.34 -4.98
CA SER A 113 5.78 0.53 -5.11
C SER A 113 6.19 1.86 -4.49
N VAL A 114 7.31 1.88 -3.79
CA VAL A 114 7.90 3.09 -3.21
C VAL A 114 9.02 3.57 -4.11
N GLY A 115 8.82 4.70 -4.77
CA GLY A 115 9.84 5.35 -5.60
C GLY A 115 11.02 5.87 -4.78
N GLU A 116 12.18 5.98 -5.43
CA GLU A 116 13.43 6.43 -4.82
C GLU A 116 13.33 7.82 -4.17
N SER A 117 12.50 8.70 -4.73
CA SER A 117 12.24 10.05 -4.24
C SER A 117 11.19 10.15 -3.13
N GLY A 118 10.67 9.03 -2.63
CA GLY A 118 9.69 9.02 -1.54
C GLY A 118 8.25 9.27 -2.00
N SER A 119 7.87 8.70 -3.15
CA SER A 119 6.50 8.70 -3.65
C SER A 119 5.95 7.28 -3.76
N PHE A 120 4.63 7.12 -3.61
CA PHE A 120 3.96 5.86 -3.89
C PHE A 120 3.54 5.80 -5.36
N GLN A 121 3.76 4.65 -5.99
CA GLN A 121 3.22 4.29 -7.29
C GLN A 121 2.29 3.09 -7.09
N LEU A 122 1.07 3.20 -7.60
CA LEU A 122 0.02 2.23 -7.35
C LEU A 122 -0.52 1.77 -8.69
N ASN A 123 -0.67 0.46 -8.85
CA ASN A 123 -1.18 -0.13 -10.07
C ASN A 123 -2.10 -1.31 -9.75
N GLY A 124 -3.16 -1.50 -10.53
CA GLY A 124 -4.12 -2.60 -10.36
C GLY A 124 -5.53 -2.15 -9.98
N THR A 125 -6.39 -3.13 -9.65
CA THR A 125 -7.85 -2.96 -9.55
C THR A 125 -8.41 -3.09 -8.13
N ALA A 126 -7.56 -3.11 -7.11
CA ALA A 126 -8.00 -3.23 -5.72
C ALA A 126 -8.79 -1.99 -5.24
N ALA A 127 -10.09 -2.18 -4.98
CA ALA A 127 -11.04 -1.14 -4.59
C ALA A 127 -10.80 -0.44 -3.24
N ALA A 128 -9.72 -0.74 -2.52
CA ALA A 128 -9.52 -0.37 -1.12
C ALA A 128 -8.31 0.57 -0.86
N VAL A 129 -7.82 1.22 -1.90
CA VAL A 129 -6.63 2.07 -1.84
C VAL A 129 -7.01 3.52 -2.15
N SER A 130 -7.02 4.35 -1.10
CA SER A 130 -7.27 5.79 -1.23
C SER A 130 -5.94 6.51 -1.46
N ASN A 131 -5.77 7.12 -2.63
CA ASN A 131 -4.62 7.99 -2.89
C ASN A 131 -4.73 9.24 -2.02
N ASN A 132 -3.90 9.35 -0.99
CA ASN A 132 -3.62 10.63 -0.37
C ASN A 132 -2.50 11.35 -1.14
N SER A 133 -2.70 11.51 -2.46
CA SER A 133 -1.84 12.33 -3.30
C SER A 133 -2.20 13.78 -3.00
N SER A 134 -1.47 14.43 -2.09
CA SER A 134 -1.40 15.88 -2.06
C SER A 134 -0.80 16.34 -3.38
N SER A 135 -1.66 16.74 -4.31
CA SER A 135 -1.26 17.44 -5.52
C SER A 135 -0.59 18.75 -5.10
N ASN A 136 0.74 18.78 -5.09
CA ASN A 136 1.47 20.04 -5.03
C ASN A 136 1.34 20.71 -6.40
N SER A 137 0.28 21.49 -6.61
CA SER A 137 0.15 22.32 -7.80
C SER A 137 1.07 23.54 -7.66
N THR A 138 2.35 23.39 -8.01
CA THR A 138 3.15 24.53 -8.46
C THR A 138 2.62 24.96 -9.82
N GLY A 139 2.07 26.17 -9.89
CA GLY A 139 1.17 26.62 -10.95
C GLY A 139 1.75 26.77 -12.35
N GLY A 140 0.82 26.94 -13.31
CA GLY A 140 1.05 27.47 -14.65
C GLY A 140 0.56 26.55 -15.77
N GLY A 141 -0.57 26.90 -16.41
CA GLY A 141 -0.93 26.37 -17.72
C GLY A 141 -2.40 26.04 -17.90
N SER A 142 -3.16 26.96 -18.51
CA SER A 142 -4.50 26.73 -19.03
C SER A 142 -4.52 25.60 -20.06
N SER A 143 -5.55 24.75 -20.03
CA SER A 143 -5.98 23.99 -21.21
C SER A 143 -7.49 23.74 -21.13
N ASN A 144 -8.19 24.50 -21.96
CA ASN A 144 -9.58 24.35 -22.35
C ASN A 144 -9.80 23.01 -23.08
N SER A 145 -10.84 22.26 -22.72
CA SER A 145 -11.45 21.29 -23.64
C SER A 145 -12.97 21.30 -23.49
N THR A 146 -13.57 22.18 -24.28
CA THR A 146 -14.87 22.05 -24.96
C THR A 146 -15.53 20.68 -24.85
N GLY A 147 -16.63 20.63 -24.10
CA GLY A 147 -17.56 19.50 -24.11
C GLY A 147 -18.20 19.36 -25.50
N SER A 148 -17.89 18.27 -26.19
CA SER A 148 -18.59 17.89 -27.42
C SER A 148 -19.94 17.26 -27.05
N ALA A 149 -21.00 17.83 -27.61
CA ALA A 149 -22.36 17.35 -27.50
C ALA A 149 -22.52 15.93 -28.09
N SER A 150 -23.33 15.10 -27.44
CA SER A 150 -23.98 13.96 -28.09
C SER A 150 -25.48 14.07 -27.85
N SER A 151 -26.21 14.32 -28.93
CA SER A 151 -27.66 14.28 -29.01
C SER A 151 -28.12 12.82 -28.98
N ASN A 152 -29.15 12.53 -28.20
CA ASN A 152 -29.93 11.30 -28.38
C ASN A 152 -31.39 11.69 -28.68
N SER A 153 -31.85 11.32 -29.87
CA SER A 153 -33.22 11.48 -30.30
C SER A 153 -34.04 10.26 -29.86
N THR A 154 -35.16 10.50 -29.19
CA THR A 154 -36.27 9.54 -29.12
C THR A 154 -37.58 10.32 -29.15
N GLY A 155 -38.31 10.15 -30.24
CA GLY A 155 -39.64 10.72 -30.45
C GLY A 155 -40.77 9.93 -29.80
N GLY A 156 -41.98 10.50 -29.94
CA GLY A 156 -43.27 9.99 -29.44
C GLY A 156 -43.89 11.06 -28.54
N GLY A 157 -45.02 11.69 -28.82
CA GLY A 157 -46.16 11.31 -29.63
C GLY A 157 -47.40 11.52 -28.77
N SER A 158 -48.23 12.50 -29.11
CA SER A 158 -49.68 12.65 -28.88
C SER A 158 -50.09 14.06 -29.26
#